data_AF-Q5XM38-F1
#
_entry.id   AF-Q5XM38-F1
#
_cell.length_a   1.000
_cell.length_b   1.000
_cell.length_c   1.000
_cell.angle_alpha   90.00
_cell.angle_beta   90.00
_cell.angle_gamma   90.00
#
_symmetry.space_group_name_H-M   'P 1'
#
loop_
_entity.id
_entity.type
_entity.pdbx_description
1 polymer ?
#
loop_
_entity_poly.entity_id
_entity_poly.type
_entity_poly.pdbx_seq_one_letter_code
_entity_poly.pdbx_strand_id
1 'polypeptide(L)'
;CKDWKNLDKLPNFCYSMALAQFLDSKTDEDFELADIMLSDAMCAFPGVVSVLLDKLQIEPDALVETHRHFGTFALNKESDGLKMIYKVYVGEIAEIWKVPETLSWLEHITRQCAQNENYQKEMDIWKEKRQRLFVGIPPNIRRLAVLLGFESSSSSVTDPVPPVNGRARYTRDVANPNRPDSFLSGFFHSIWPDYDSEEHLRDVLQRLREQMQQILFAPSTSSDQARPPEPDAGT
;
A
#
# COMPACT_ATOMS: atom_id res chain seq x y z
N CYS A 1 -26.71 -3.51 4.03
CA CYS A 1 -25.44 -3.45 4.80
C CYS A 1 -24.47 -4.48 4.25
N LYS A 2 -23.18 -4.18 4.23
CA LYS A 2 -22.15 -5.15 3.84
C LYS A 2 -21.90 -6.06 5.04
N ASP A 3 -22.13 -7.37 4.91
CA ASP A 3 -21.87 -8.31 5.99
C ASP A 3 -20.36 -8.50 6.15
N TRP A 4 -19.82 -7.96 7.24
CA TRP A 4 -18.40 -8.09 7.57
C TRP A 4 -18.17 -9.45 8.23
N LYS A 5 -17.65 -10.40 7.45
CA LYS A 5 -17.33 -11.74 7.95
C LYS A 5 -15.98 -11.74 8.67
N ASN A 6 -15.89 -12.50 9.76
CA ASN A 6 -14.63 -12.78 10.51
C ASN A 6 -14.01 -11.58 11.25
N LEU A 7 -14.79 -10.56 11.63
CA LEU A 7 -14.27 -9.44 12.43
C LEU A 7 -13.76 -9.89 13.81
N ASP A 8 -14.40 -10.91 14.38
CA ASP A 8 -14.03 -11.62 15.61
C ASP A 8 -12.63 -12.27 15.56
N LYS A 9 -12.00 -12.30 14.38
CA LYS A 9 -10.65 -12.87 14.19
C LYS A 9 -9.59 -11.80 14.04
N LEU A 10 -9.89 -10.54 14.34
CA LEU A 10 -8.93 -9.44 14.24
C LEU A 10 -8.67 -8.82 15.62
N PRO A 11 -7.39 -8.56 15.97
CA PRO A 11 -7.04 -8.03 17.28
C PRO A 11 -7.65 -6.66 17.54
N ASN A 12 -7.71 -5.79 16.53
CA ASN A 12 -8.29 -4.46 16.66
C ASN A 12 -9.77 -4.53 17.07
N PHE A 13 -10.54 -5.45 16.48
CA PHE A 13 -11.96 -5.60 16.77
C PHE A 13 -12.18 -6.16 18.17
N CYS A 14 -11.51 -7.26 18.53
CA CYS A 14 -11.66 -7.89 19.83
C CYS A 14 -11.30 -6.93 20.98
N TYR A 15 -10.13 -6.29 20.92
CA TYR A 15 -9.70 -5.37 21.97
C TYR A 15 -10.53 -4.09 22.01
N SER A 16 -10.87 -3.51 20.85
CA SER A 16 -11.66 -2.27 20.84
C SER A 16 -13.10 -2.49 21.29
N MET A 17 -13.66 -3.68 21.05
CA MET A 17 -14.99 -4.00 21.55
C MET A 17 -14.99 -4.15 23.07
N ALA A 18 -14.00 -4.86 23.62
CA ALA A 18 -13.84 -4.97 25.06
C ALA A 18 -13.63 -3.60 25.72
N LEU A 19 -12.78 -2.76 25.12
CA LEU A 19 -12.53 -1.41 25.59
C LEU A 19 -13.76 -0.52 25.51
N ALA A 20 -14.52 -0.58 24.41
CA ALA A 20 -15.76 0.17 24.28
C ALA A 20 -16.79 -0.25 25.34
N GLN A 21 -16.91 -1.55 25.61
CA GLN A 21 -17.78 -2.07 26.66
C GLN A 21 -17.37 -1.55 28.05
N PHE A 22 -16.07 -1.56 28.36
CA PHE A 22 -15.53 -1.03 29.63
C PHE A 22 -15.73 0.49 29.79
N LEU A 23 -15.70 1.25 28.69
CA LEU A 23 -15.89 2.70 28.75
C LEU A 23 -17.37 3.10 28.84
N ASP A 24 -18.29 2.25 28.38
CA ASP A 24 -19.75 2.50 28.45
C ASP A 24 -20.42 1.85 29.67
N SER A 25 -19.72 0.96 30.38
CA SER A 25 -20.26 0.21 31.52
C SER A 25 -20.66 1.11 32.68
N LYS A 26 -21.87 0.85 33.21
CA LYS A 26 -22.44 1.57 34.36
C LYS A 26 -22.87 0.65 35.49
N THR A 27 -23.02 -0.63 35.19
CA THR A 27 -23.42 -1.68 36.13
C THR A 27 -22.31 -2.71 36.28
N ASP A 28 -22.29 -3.43 37.39
CA ASP A 28 -21.31 -4.49 37.64
C ASP A 28 -21.37 -5.58 36.55
N GLU A 29 -22.57 -5.91 36.05
CA GLU A 29 -22.77 -6.87 34.94
C GLU A 29 -22.09 -6.40 33.64
N ASP A 30 -22.11 -5.09 33.36
CA ASP A 30 -21.45 -4.54 32.17
C ASP A 30 -19.92 -4.64 32.27
N PHE A 31 -19.37 -4.44 33.47
CA PHE A 31 -17.94 -4.59 33.75
C PHE A 31 -17.51 -6.06 33.64
N GLU A 32 -18.29 -7.00 34.20
CA GLU A 32 -18.03 -8.43 34.05
C GLU A 32 -18.02 -8.85 32.57
N LEU A 33 -18.93 -8.31 31.77
CA LEU A 33 -18.94 -8.55 30.33
C LEU A 33 -17.67 -8.00 29.67
N ALA A 34 -17.22 -6.80 30.03
CA ALA A 34 -15.98 -6.23 29.52
C ALA A 34 -14.77 -7.10 29.87
N ASP A 35 -14.70 -7.61 31.11
CA ASP A 35 -13.64 -8.48 31.60
C ASP A 35 -13.56 -9.78 30.79
N ILE A 36 -14.70 -10.40 30.51
CA ILE A 36 -14.80 -11.59 29.66
C ILE A 36 -14.30 -11.27 28.26
N MET A 37 -14.77 -10.18 27.66
CA MET A 37 -14.40 -9.79 26.30
C MET A 37 -12.90 -9.48 26.18
N LEU A 38 -12.31 -8.83 27.18
CA LEU A 38 -10.87 -8.56 27.19
C LEU A 38 -10.06 -9.85 27.41
N SER A 39 -10.52 -10.73 28.29
CA SER A 39 -9.89 -12.04 28.53
C SER A 39 -9.86 -12.89 27.25
N ASP A 40 -10.98 -12.94 26.53
CA ASP A 40 -11.09 -13.63 25.24
C ASP A 40 -10.16 -13.00 24.20
N ALA A 41 -10.10 -11.67 24.15
CA ALA A 41 -9.20 -10.93 23.25
C ALA A 41 -7.73 -11.21 23.56
N MET A 42 -7.34 -11.29 24.84
CA MET A 42 -5.99 -11.65 25.28
C MET A 42 -5.65 -13.10 24.96
N CYS A 43 -6.61 -14.03 25.10
CA CYS A 43 -6.41 -15.42 24.72
C CYS A 43 -6.19 -15.55 23.21
N ALA A 44 -6.99 -14.81 22.42
CA ALA A 44 -6.89 -14.79 20.98
C ALA A 44 -5.60 -14.10 20.49
N PHE A 45 -5.19 -13.00 21.11
CA PHE A 45 -4.06 -12.17 20.65
C PHE A 45 -3.23 -11.63 21.84
N PRO A 46 -2.43 -12.48 22.50
CA PRO A 46 -1.67 -12.08 23.69
C PRO A 46 -0.55 -11.09 23.38
N GLY A 47 0.01 -11.12 22.17
CA GLY A 47 1.10 -10.23 21.77
C GLY A 47 0.73 -8.75 21.68
N VAL A 48 -0.57 -8.41 21.66
CA VAL A 48 -1.01 -7.01 21.75
C VAL A 48 -0.55 -6.38 23.06
N VAL A 49 -0.63 -7.12 24.17
CA VAL A 49 -0.19 -6.65 25.49
C VAL A 49 1.30 -6.33 25.47
N SER A 50 2.13 -7.21 24.93
CA SER A 50 3.58 -7.00 24.85
C SER A 50 3.93 -5.76 24.02
N VAL A 51 3.29 -5.59 22.85
CA VAL A 51 3.52 -4.42 21.96
C VAL A 51 3.01 -3.13 22.60
N LEU A 52 1.91 -3.20 23.35
CA LEU A 52 1.35 -2.06 24.06
C LEU A 52 2.25 -1.60 25.21
N LEU A 53 2.74 -2.52 26.04
CA LEU A 53 3.67 -2.20 27.14
C LEU A 53 4.97 -1.58 26.62
N ASP A 54 5.54 -2.13 25.53
CA ASP A 54 6.71 -1.55 24.85
C ASP A 54 6.43 -0.14 24.33
N LYS A 55 5.28 0.07 23.66
CA LYS A 55 4.87 1.38 23.14
C LYS A 55 4.68 2.42 24.25
N LEU A 56 4.13 2.00 25.39
CA LEU A 56 3.91 2.85 26.56
C LEU A 56 5.15 3.00 27.45
N GLN A 57 6.23 2.27 27.15
CA GLN A 57 7.46 2.21 27.96
C GLN A 57 7.19 1.78 29.42
N ILE A 58 6.29 0.82 29.60
CA ILE A 58 5.91 0.26 30.90
C ILE A 58 6.61 -1.09 31.08
N GLU A 59 7.27 -1.28 32.22
CA GLU A 59 7.87 -2.57 32.56
C GLU A 59 6.79 -3.62 32.89
N PRO A 60 6.81 -4.80 32.25
CA PRO A 60 5.87 -5.88 32.55
C PRO A 60 6.12 -6.47 33.95
N ASP A 61 5.06 -6.98 34.58
CA ASP A 61 5.18 -7.84 35.76
C ASP A 61 6.03 -9.08 35.42
N ALA A 62 6.87 -9.55 36.35
CA ALA A 62 7.74 -10.71 36.17
C ALA A 62 6.95 -11.96 35.72
N LEU A 63 5.72 -12.11 36.19
CA LEU A 63 4.83 -13.20 35.76
C LEU A 63 4.48 -13.11 34.27
N VAL A 64 4.25 -11.89 33.75
CA VAL A 64 3.90 -11.64 32.35
C VAL A 64 5.14 -11.73 31.46
N GLU A 65 6.26 -11.17 31.91
CA GLU A 65 7.53 -11.18 31.21
C GLU A 65 8.02 -12.62 30.90
N THR A 66 7.91 -13.51 31.89
CA THR A 66 8.32 -14.92 31.77
C THR A 66 7.23 -15.83 31.19
N HIS A 67 6.02 -15.31 30.96
CA HIS A 67 4.90 -16.12 30.48
C HIS A 67 5.11 -16.59 29.04
N ARG A 68 4.79 -17.87 28.79
CA ARG A 68 4.99 -18.53 27.48
C ARG A 68 4.21 -17.91 26.30
N HIS A 69 3.19 -17.11 26.58
CA HIS A 69 2.33 -16.46 25.58
C HIS A 69 2.40 -14.94 25.57
N PHE A 70 2.69 -14.30 26.72
CA PHE A 70 2.73 -12.83 26.84
C PHE A 70 4.16 -12.26 26.79
N GLY A 71 5.17 -13.06 27.09
CA GLY A 71 6.55 -12.58 27.08
C GLY A 71 7.05 -12.21 25.68
N THR A 72 8.08 -11.37 25.62
CA THR A 72 8.70 -10.91 24.37
C THR A 72 9.16 -12.07 23.47
N PHE A 73 9.59 -13.18 24.07
CA PHE A 73 9.94 -14.38 23.32
C PHE A 73 8.76 -15.02 22.59
N ALA A 74 7.55 -14.95 23.16
CA ALA A 74 6.34 -15.42 22.51
C ALA A 74 5.96 -14.51 21.33
N LEU A 75 6.00 -13.20 21.53
CA LEU A 75 5.77 -12.21 20.47
C LEU A 75 6.71 -12.43 19.28
N ASN A 76 8.00 -12.70 19.53
CA ASN A 76 8.98 -12.94 18.46
C ASN A 76 8.68 -14.18 17.61
N LYS A 77 7.95 -15.17 18.14
CA LYS A 77 7.53 -16.37 17.42
C LYS A 77 6.28 -16.17 16.56
N GLU A 78 5.56 -15.06 16.75
CA GLU A 78 4.42 -14.73 15.92
C GLU A 78 4.87 -14.29 14.52
N SER A 79 3.98 -14.43 13.54
CA SER A 79 4.27 -14.07 12.16
C SER A 79 4.47 -12.56 11.98
N ASP A 80 5.26 -12.17 10.99
CA ASP A 80 5.49 -10.75 10.67
C ASP A 80 4.18 -10.05 10.26
N GLY A 81 3.28 -10.79 9.60
CA GLY A 81 1.91 -10.38 9.31
C GLY A 81 1.19 -9.87 10.55
N LEU A 82 1.16 -10.70 11.58
CA LEU A 82 0.43 -10.42 12.80
C LEU A 82 1.13 -9.36 13.66
N LYS A 83 2.46 -9.41 13.78
CA LYS A 83 3.24 -8.38 14.48
C LYS A 83 3.01 -6.99 13.89
N MET A 84 2.93 -6.88 12.56
CA MET A 84 2.60 -5.62 11.90
C MET A 84 1.19 -5.13 12.27
N ILE A 85 0.20 -6.03 12.30
CA ILE A 85 -1.17 -5.69 12.70
C ILE A 85 -1.20 -5.20 14.16
N TYR A 86 -0.48 -5.86 15.07
CA TYR A 86 -0.37 -5.40 16.47
C TYR A 86 0.23 -4.00 16.55
N LYS A 87 1.34 -3.76 15.85
CA LYS A 87 2.03 -2.46 15.83
C LYS A 87 1.13 -1.34 15.32
N VAL A 88 0.40 -1.58 14.22
CA VAL A 88 -0.55 -0.62 13.65
C VAL A 88 -1.69 -0.36 14.63
N TYR A 89 -2.31 -1.40 15.18
CA TYR A 89 -3.43 -1.23 16.12
C TYR A 89 -3.00 -0.44 17.38
N VAL A 90 -1.95 -0.90 18.05
CA VAL A 90 -1.41 -0.27 19.26
C VAL A 90 -0.99 1.17 18.99
N GLY A 91 -0.38 1.43 17.83
CA GLY A 91 0.03 2.77 17.42
C GLY A 91 -1.10 3.79 17.44
N GLU A 92 -2.31 3.39 17.05
CA GLU A 92 -3.49 4.25 17.01
C GLU A 92 -4.21 4.36 18.36
N ILE A 93 -4.17 3.30 19.18
CA ILE A 93 -4.99 3.21 20.41
C ILE A 93 -4.22 3.47 21.71
N ALA A 94 -2.88 3.55 21.68
CA ALA A 94 -2.04 3.61 22.87
C ALA A 94 -2.45 4.71 23.87
N GLU A 95 -2.84 5.89 23.40
CA GLU A 95 -3.24 6.99 24.29
C GLU A 95 -4.48 6.67 25.14
N ILE A 96 -5.41 5.84 24.64
CA ILE A 96 -6.60 5.44 25.41
C ILE A 96 -6.23 4.41 26.48
N TRP A 97 -5.29 3.51 26.18
CA TRP A 97 -4.79 2.53 27.14
C TRP A 97 -3.82 3.11 28.17
N LYS A 98 -3.29 4.31 27.92
CA LYS A 98 -2.41 5.02 28.85
C LYS A 98 -3.16 5.62 30.05
N VAL A 99 -4.49 5.78 29.93
CA VAL A 99 -5.32 6.31 31.02
C VAL A 99 -5.21 5.39 32.24
N PRO A 100 -5.04 5.91 33.47
CA PRO A 100 -4.79 5.07 34.65
C PRO A 100 -5.84 3.99 34.90
N GLU A 101 -7.12 4.29 34.63
CA GLU A 101 -8.24 3.38 34.81
C GLU A 101 -8.17 2.19 33.85
N THR A 102 -7.99 2.46 32.54
CA THR A 102 -7.87 1.42 31.51
C THR A 102 -6.59 0.62 31.66
N LEU A 103 -5.50 1.26 32.09
CA LEU A 103 -4.22 0.60 32.32
C LEU A 103 -4.26 -0.34 33.54
N SER A 104 -4.85 0.11 34.65
CA SER A 104 -5.03 -0.73 35.85
C SER A 104 -5.94 -1.92 35.56
N TRP A 105 -6.98 -1.70 34.76
CA TRP A 105 -7.86 -2.77 34.29
C TRP A 105 -7.11 -3.78 33.41
N LEU A 106 -6.33 -3.29 32.44
CA LEU A 106 -5.48 -4.14 31.59
C LEU A 106 -4.51 -5.00 32.41
N GLU A 107 -3.85 -4.41 33.42
CA GLU A 107 -2.95 -5.14 34.33
C GLU A 107 -3.69 -6.28 35.06
N HIS A 108 -4.87 -5.97 35.61
CA HIS A 108 -5.69 -6.93 36.34
C HIS A 108 -6.04 -8.15 35.48
N ILE A 109 -6.61 -7.91 34.29
CA ILE A 109 -7.04 -8.97 33.38
C ILE A 109 -5.84 -9.75 32.84
N THR A 110 -4.74 -9.08 32.50
CA THR A 110 -3.51 -9.76 32.04
C THR A 110 -2.98 -10.73 33.10
N ARG A 111 -2.95 -10.31 34.37
CA ARG A 111 -2.49 -11.14 35.49
C ARG A 111 -3.42 -12.34 35.69
N GLN A 112 -4.73 -12.13 35.63
CA GLN A 112 -5.71 -13.22 35.71
C GLN A 112 -5.55 -14.24 34.57
N CYS A 113 -5.43 -13.76 33.32
CA CYS A 113 -5.22 -14.61 32.15
C CYS A 113 -3.92 -15.43 32.23
N ALA A 114 -2.86 -14.83 32.76
CA ALA A 114 -1.58 -15.51 32.88
C ALA A 114 -1.55 -16.55 34.02
N GLN A 115 -2.31 -16.35 35.09
CA GLN A 115 -2.40 -17.30 36.22
C GLN A 115 -3.34 -18.48 35.95
N ASN A 116 -4.42 -18.27 35.19
CA ASN A 116 -5.45 -19.29 35.00
C ASN A 116 -5.08 -20.28 33.88
N GLU A 117 -5.00 -21.56 34.22
CA GLU A 117 -4.66 -22.63 33.26
C GLU A 117 -5.67 -22.79 32.12
N ASN A 118 -6.94 -22.44 32.31
CA ASN A 118 -7.96 -22.58 31.26
C ASN A 118 -7.70 -21.59 30.12
N TYR A 119 -7.41 -20.33 30.45
CA TYR A 119 -7.01 -19.32 29.47
C TYR A 119 -5.71 -19.71 28.76
N GLN A 120 -4.76 -20.32 29.47
CA GLN A 120 -3.55 -20.82 28.85
C GLN A 120 -3.80 -21.92 27.81
N LYS A 121 -4.75 -22.84 28.05
CA LYS A 121 -5.17 -23.86 27.06
C LYS A 121 -5.86 -23.21 25.86
N GLU A 122 -6.67 -22.19 26.10
CA GLU A 122 -7.35 -21.45 25.04
C GLU A 122 -6.35 -20.67 24.16
N MET A 123 -5.33 -20.06 24.76
CA MET A 123 -4.22 -19.41 24.05
C MET A 123 -3.49 -20.39 23.11
N ASP A 124 -3.31 -21.66 23.52
CA ASP A 124 -2.69 -22.68 22.67
C ASP A 124 -3.56 -22.98 21.44
N ILE A 125 -4.88 -23.10 21.61
CA ILE A 125 -5.83 -23.29 20.51
C ILE A 125 -5.79 -22.11 19.54
N TRP A 126 -5.79 -20.88 20.08
CA TRP A 126 -5.71 -19.68 19.26
C TRP A 126 -4.39 -19.53 18.56
N LYS A 127 -3.28 -19.95 19.17
CA LYS A 127 -1.95 -19.93 18.54
C LYS A 127 -1.95 -20.70 17.22
N GLU A 128 -2.55 -21.88 17.16
CA GLU A 128 -2.68 -22.62 15.89
C GLU A 128 -3.53 -21.87 14.86
N LYS A 129 -4.65 -21.26 15.30
CA LYS A 129 -5.50 -20.46 14.41
C LYS A 129 -4.72 -19.25 13.86
N ARG A 130 -3.97 -18.54 14.70
CA ARG A 130 -3.18 -17.38 14.31
C ARG A 130 -2.14 -17.74 13.24
N GLN A 131 -1.43 -18.85 13.44
CA GLN A 131 -0.44 -19.34 12.47
C GLN A 131 -1.06 -19.66 11.10
N ARG A 132 -2.31 -20.14 11.07
CA ARG A 132 -3.03 -20.44 9.82
C ARG A 132 -3.62 -19.18 9.16
N LEU A 133 -4.10 -18.22 9.96
CA LEU A 133 -4.81 -17.02 9.46
C LEU A 133 -3.85 -15.89 9.05
N PHE A 134 -2.71 -15.76 9.72
CA PHE A 134 -1.78 -14.64 9.53
C PHE A 134 -0.43 -15.12 9.00
N VAL A 135 -0.38 -15.67 7.80
CA VAL A 135 0.88 -16.21 7.24
C VAL A 135 1.83 -15.11 6.73
N GLY A 136 1.28 -13.99 6.24
CA GLY A 136 2.08 -12.87 5.71
C GLY A 136 1.36 -11.53 5.83
N ILE A 137 2.04 -10.44 5.46
CA ILE A 137 1.48 -9.08 5.50
C ILE A 137 0.74 -8.81 4.18
N PRO A 138 -0.60 -8.61 4.19
CA PRO A 138 -1.33 -8.21 2.99
C PRO A 138 -0.83 -6.84 2.47
N PRO A 139 -0.79 -6.62 1.14
CA PRO A 139 -0.30 -5.36 0.55
C PRO A 139 -0.99 -4.10 1.11
N ASN A 140 -2.29 -4.18 1.38
CA ASN A 140 -3.05 -3.06 1.95
C ASN A 140 -2.59 -2.70 3.37
N ILE A 141 -2.27 -3.70 4.20
CA ILE A 141 -1.75 -3.49 5.56
C ILE A 141 -0.33 -2.94 5.49
N ARG A 142 0.49 -3.44 4.57
CA ARG A 142 1.84 -2.91 4.33
C ARG A 142 1.81 -1.44 3.91
N ARG A 143 0.95 -1.09 2.95
CA ARG A 143 0.74 0.29 2.52
C ARG A 143 0.29 1.18 3.68
N LEU A 144 -0.67 0.71 4.49
CA LEU A 144 -1.10 1.44 5.68
C LEU A 144 0.06 1.66 6.67
N ALA A 145 0.86 0.62 6.93
CA ALA A 145 2.02 0.73 7.80
C ALA A 145 3.04 1.76 7.29
N VAL A 146 3.27 1.85 5.97
CA VAL A 146 4.13 2.89 5.39
C VAL A 146 3.53 4.28 5.55
N LEU A 147 2.23 4.44 5.30
CA LEU A 147 1.53 5.74 5.46
C LEU A 147 1.56 6.24 6.91
N LEU A 148 1.47 5.31 7.87
CA LEU A 148 1.56 5.62 9.30
C LEU A 148 3.02 5.73 9.80
N GLY A 149 4.02 5.54 8.93
CA GLY A 149 5.43 5.65 9.29
C GLY A 149 6.00 4.46 10.08
N PHE A 150 5.29 3.33 10.14
CA PHE A 150 5.76 2.11 10.81
C PHE A 150 6.74 1.29 9.96
N GLU A 151 6.77 1.51 8.65
CA GLU A 151 7.68 0.88 7.68
C GLU A 151 8.22 1.94 6.70
N SER A 152 9.50 1.85 6.33
CA SER A 152 10.18 2.84 5.46
C SER A 152 10.13 2.52 3.96
N SER A 153 9.54 1.38 3.57
CA SER A 153 9.59 0.86 2.20
C SER A 153 8.68 1.64 1.23
N SER A 154 9.25 2.51 0.40
CA SER A 154 8.51 3.34 -0.57
C SER A 154 7.88 2.55 -1.72
N SER A 155 8.44 1.38 -2.07
CA SER A 155 7.97 0.54 -3.18
C SER A 155 6.58 -0.08 -2.94
N SER A 156 6.12 -0.16 -1.69
CA SER A 156 4.81 -0.72 -1.35
C SER A 156 3.65 0.29 -1.52
N VAL A 157 3.95 1.58 -1.66
CA VAL A 157 2.93 2.64 -1.78
C VAL A 157 2.50 2.83 -3.22
N THR A 158 3.44 2.73 -4.16
CA THR A 158 3.18 2.78 -5.58
C THR A 158 2.92 1.37 -6.09
N ASP A 159 1.66 0.97 -6.21
CA ASP A 159 1.31 -0.14 -7.10
C ASP A 159 1.49 0.38 -8.53
N PRO A 160 2.53 -0.05 -9.27
CA PRO A 160 2.73 0.42 -10.63
C PRO A 160 1.64 -0.15 -11.58
N VAL A 161 0.84 -1.11 -11.12
CA VAL A 161 -0.20 -1.73 -11.92
C VAL A 161 -1.45 -0.85 -11.88
N PRO A 162 -1.95 -0.39 -13.04
CA PRO A 162 -3.21 0.34 -13.08
C PRO A 162 -4.35 -0.55 -12.52
N PRO A 163 -5.36 0.04 -11.86
CA PRO A 163 -6.47 -0.73 -11.30
C PRO A 163 -7.08 -1.67 -12.33
N VAL A 164 -7.50 -2.87 -11.92
CA VAL A 164 -8.10 -3.88 -12.83
C VAL A 164 -9.31 -3.31 -13.61
N ASN A 165 -10.02 -2.36 -13.00
CA ASN A 165 -11.15 -1.63 -13.62
C ASN A 165 -10.76 -0.24 -14.14
N GLY A 166 -9.48 0.00 -14.38
CA GLY A 166 -8.98 1.25 -14.93
C GLY A 166 -9.48 1.44 -16.36
N ARG A 167 -10.54 2.23 -16.54
CA ARG A 167 -10.92 2.70 -17.87
C ARG A 167 -9.87 3.73 -18.29
N ALA A 168 -9.02 3.36 -19.23
CA ALA A 168 -8.20 4.32 -19.94
C ALA A 168 -9.14 5.35 -20.60
N ARG A 169 -9.06 6.61 -20.17
CA ARG A 169 -9.81 7.73 -20.80
C ARG A 169 -9.20 8.14 -22.14
N TYR A 170 -8.04 7.60 -22.47
CA TYR A 170 -7.45 7.73 -23.79
C TYR A 170 -8.15 6.74 -24.72
N THR A 171 -9.09 7.25 -25.51
CA THR A 171 -9.49 6.57 -26.73
C THR A 171 -8.28 6.62 -27.64
N ARG A 172 -7.66 5.48 -27.90
CA ARG A 172 -6.60 5.41 -28.91
C ARG A 172 -7.30 5.56 -30.25
N ASP A 173 -7.34 6.78 -30.78
CA ASP A 173 -7.79 7.00 -32.14
C ASP A 173 -6.96 6.11 -33.06
N VAL A 174 -7.63 5.31 -33.90
CA VAL A 174 -6.97 4.53 -34.95
C VAL A 174 -6.60 5.51 -36.06
N ALA A 175 -5.76 6.49 -35.74
CA ALA A 175 -5.26 7.47 -36.68
C ALA A 175 -3.97 6.93 -37.28
N ASN A 176 -4.09 5.98 -38.21
CA ASN A 176 -3.37 6.07 -39.48
C ASN A 176 -3.81 4.95 -40.44
N PRO A 177 -4.27 5.27 -41.68
CA PRO A 177 -4.41 4.29 -42.75
C PRO A 177 -3.06 3.74 -43.23
N ASN A 178 -1.96 4.44 -42.95
CA ASN A 178 -0.59 4.00 -43.28
C ASN A 178 -0.04 3.12 -42.16
N ARG A 179 -0.54 1.89 -42.06
CA ARG A 179 0.12 0.86 -41.26
C ARG A 179 1.40 0.46 -42.02
N PRO A 180 2.59 0.64 -41.44
CA PRO A 180 3.83 0.28 -42.14
C PRO A 180 3.87 -1.24 -42.34
N ASP A 181 4.12 -1.68 -43.57
CA ASP A 181 4.18 -3.11 -43.93
C ASP A 181 5.35 -3.85 -43.26
N SER A 182 6.32 -3.12 -42.71
CA SER A 182 7.51 -3.67 -42.07
C SER A 182 7.98 -2.82 -40.88
N PHE A 183 8.66 -3.46 -39.93
CA PHE A 183 9.21 -2.82 -38.72
C PHE A 183 10.13 -1.63 -39.05
N LEU A 184 10.96 -1.76 -40.10
CA LEU A 184 11.86 -0.69 -40.53
C LEU A 184 11.09 0.50 -41.10
N SER A 185 10.04 0.25 -41.90
CA SER A 185 9.17 1.31 -42.42
C SER A 185 8.50 2.08 -41.27
N GLY A 186 8.03 1.38 -40.23
CA GLY A 186 7.45 2.03 -39.04
C GLY A 186 8.46 2.87 -38.25
N PHE A 187 9.73 2.47 -38.23
CA PHE A 187 10.81 3.27 -37.66
C PHE A 187 11.13 4.51 -38.50
N PHE A 188 11.14 4.39 -39.83
CA PHE A 188 11.38 5.55 -40.70
C PHE A 188 10.21 6.52 -40.71
N HIS A 189 8.95 6.06 -40.67
CA HIS A 189 7.78 6.92 -40.47
C HIS A 189 7.78 7.64 -39.12
N SER A 190 8.34 7.03 -38.07
CA SER A 190 8.39 7.70 -36.76
C SER A 190 9.42 8.82 -36.71
N ILE A 191 10.45 8.76 -37.56
CA ILE A 191 11.47 9.80 -37.71
C ILE A 191 11.06 10.82 -38.80
N TRP A 192 10.37 10.36 -39.84
CA TRP A 192 9.91 11.16 -40.97
C TRP A 192 8.43 10.95 -41.26
N PRO A 193 7.57 11.92 -40.91
CA PRO A 193 6.14 11.87 -41.18
C PRO A 193 5.79 11.73 -42.67
N ASP A 194 6.64 12.24 -43.57
CA ASP A 194 6.42 12.28 -45.02
C ASP A 194 7.06 11.10 -45.80
N TYR A 195 7.65 10.12 -45.11
CA TYR A 195 8.13 8.89 -45.76
C TYR A 195 6.92 8.16 -46.37
N ASP A 196 7.00 7.74 -47.63
CA ASP A 196 5.99 6.86 -48.25
C ASP A 196 6.62 5.47 -48.44
N SER A 197 5.90 4.43 -48.03
CA SER A 197 6.37 3.04 -48.12
C SER A 197 6.56 2.54 -49.56
N GLU A 198 5.93 3.20 -50.52
CA GLU A 198 6.07 2.91 -51.97
C GLU A 198 7.35 3.50 -52.58
N GLU A 199 8.04 4.42 -51.90
CA GLU A 199 9.31 4.98 -52.38
C GLU A 199 10.49 4.02 -52.13
N HIS A 200 11.35 3.83 -53.14
CA HIS A 200 12.54 2.99 -52.97
C HIS A 200 13.50 3.69 -51.98
N LEU A 201 13.89 2.99 -50.91
CA LEU A 201 14.85 3.47 -49.89
C LEU A 201 16.11 4.17 -50.43
N ARG A 202 16.56 3.82 -51.65
CA ARG A 202 17.74 4.42 -52.29
C ARG A 202 17.50 5.86 -52.70
N ASP A 203 16.29 6.17 -53.18
CA ASP A 203 15.91 7.50 -53.64
C ASP A 203 15.73 8.44 -52.45
N VAL A 204 15.18 7.93 -51.34
CA VAL A 204 15.09 8.65 -50.05
C VAL A 204 16.48 8.99 -49.51
N LEU A 205 17.42 8.02 -49.54
CA LEU A 205 18.80 8.26 -49.09
C LEU A 205 19.56 9.23 -49.98
N GLN A 206 19.31 9.22 -51.30
CA GLN A 206 19.91 10.19 -52.22
C GLN A 206 19.36 11.60 -51.99
N ARG A 207 18.04 11.75 -51.85
CA ARG A 207 17.41 13.02 -51.51
C ARG A 207 17.94 13.58 -50.18
N LEU A 208 18.11 12.71 -49.19
CA LEU A 208 18.68 13.10 -47.90
C LEU A 208 20.13 13.57 -48.03
N ARG A 209 20.93 12.88 -48.85
CA ARG A 209 22.30 13.31 -49.15
C ARG A 209 22.30 14.70 -49.80
N GLU A 210 21.41 14.95 -50.74
CA GLU A 210 21.30 16.23 -51.45
C GLU A 210 20.80 17.36 -50.53
N GLN A 211 19.80 17.11 -49.68
CA GLN A 211 19.32 18.08 -48.68
C GLN A 211 20.39 18.38 -47.63
N MET A 212 21.08 17.36 -47.12
CA MET A 212 22.18 17.56 -46.18
C MET A 212 23.30 18.37 -46.83
N GLN A 213 23.64 18.11 -48.08
CA GLN A 213 24.62 18.91 -48.82
C GLN A 213 24.15 20.36 -49.01
N GLN A 214 22.87 20.61 -49.28
CA GLN A 214 22.32 21.97 -49.34
C GLN A 214 22.39 22.70 -48.00
N ILE A 215 22.15 22.01 -46.88
CA ILE A 215 22.22 22.61 -45.53
C ILE A 215 23.68 22.86 -45.11
N LEU A 216 24.59 21.93 -45.42
CA LEU A 216 26.01 22.03 -45.08
C LEU A 216 26.80 23.00 -45.97
N PHE A 217 26.37 23.20 -47.22
CA PHE A 217 27.04 24.07 -48.20
C PHE A 217 26.18 25.26 -48.63
N ALA A 218 25.18 25.65 -47.84
CA ALA A 218 24.38 26.84 -48.13
C ALA A 218 25.29 28.08 -48.24
N PRO A 219 25.38 28.75 -49.42
CA PRO A 219 26.09 30.01 -49.50
C PRO A 219 25.28 31.09 -48.78
N SER A 220 25.95 31.85 -47.92
CA SER A 220 25.39 33.03 -47.26
C SER A 220 24.82 34.03 -48.29
N THR A 221 23.60 34.47 -48.04
CA THR A 221 22.68 35.17 -48.95
C THR A 221 23.17 36.53 -49.46
N SER A 222 22.73 36.94 -50.66
CA SER A 222 22.48 38.35 -50.95
C SER A 222 21.22 38.52 -51.80
N SER A 223 20.32 39.33 -51.28
CA SER A 223 19.20 39.95 -51.98
C SER A 223 19.74 40.97 -52.99
N ASP A 224 19.44 40.82 -54.29
CA ASP A 224 18.95 41.94 -55.10
C ASP A 224 18.46 41.50 -56.50
N GLN A 225 17.26 41.98 -56.83
CA GLN A 225 16.84 42.44 -58.16
C GLN A 225 16.59 41.41 -59.30
N ALA A 226 15.32 41.02 -59.46
CA ALA A 226 14.72 40.82 -60.79
C ALA A 226 13.21 41.12 -60.74
N ARG A 227 12.86 42.36 -61.11
CA ARG A 227 11.49 42.83 -61.37
C ARG A 227 10.96 42.19 -62.66
N PRO A 228 9.73 41.63 -62.71
CA PRO A 228 8.99 41.43 -63.95
C PRO A 228 8.09 42.66 -64.26
N PRO A 229 7.73 42.90 -65.55
CA PRO A 229 7.26 44.20 -66.05
C PRO A 229 5.75 44.42 -65.88
N GLU A 230 5.31 45.69 -65.81
CA GLU A 230 3.93 46.07 -66.16
C GLU A 230 3.84 46.42 -67.65
N PRO A 231 2.76 45.96 -68.33
CA PRO A 231 1.78 46.87 -68.97
C PRO A 231 0.34 46.33 -68.78
N ASP A 232 -0.78 47.04 -68.90
CA ASP A 232 -1.12 48.40 -69.35
C ASP A 232 -2.40 48.83 -68.61
N ALA A 233 -2.51 50.13 -68.32
CA ALA A 233 -3.78 50.77 -68.03
C ALA A 233 -4.52 51.01 -69.36
N GLY A 234 -5.57 50.24 -69.62
CA GLY A 234 -6.57 50.54 -70.63
C GLY A 234 -7.73 51.32 -70.02
N THR A 235 -7.90 52.56 -70.49
CA THR A 235 -9.18 53.31 -70.51
C THR A 235 -10.33 52.50 -71.06
#